data_AF-A0A3N5I079-F1
#
_entry.id   AF-A0A3N5I079-F1
#
_cell.length_a   1.000
_cell.length_b   1.000
_cell.length_c   1.000
_cell.angle_alpha   90.00
_cell.angle_beta   90.00
_cell.angle_gamma   90.00
#
_symmetry.space_group_name_H-M   'P 1'
#
loop_
_entity.id
_entity.type
_entity.pdbx_description
1 polymer ?
#
loop_
_entity_poly.entity_id
_entity_poly.type
_entity_poly.pdbx_seq_one_letter_code
_entity_poly.pdbx_strand_id
1 'polypeptide(L)'
;NPAGKEPLVIFEDLAKSEGFELRTFGVPAPGVEMGAQVLDIAQRFRADFVIAHLFGPAPSASIKEFKRVGYPLRKVVSFVWGAAEANIDGAGGFGVAEGYYAMQFAGVGTDYPVLNEIREMYKKQGKPAPAGMASTVFYNRGVLIAALHVEAIRNALKAKPKGDITGADTKAGFEKISNFTLGGLVPPLKITPTDHEGGGLVQIWQVKGGKFEKATDWFAAYQDIVGKHIKEHGAKK
;
A
#
# COMPACT_ATOMS: atom_id res chain seq x y z
N ASN A 1 14.43 9.37 -7.85
CA ASN A 1 13.30 9.93 -7.09
C ASN A 1 13.55 9.67 -5.60
N PRO A 2 13.49 10.68 -4.71
CA PRO A 2 13.56 10.50 -3.26
C PRO A 2 12.68 9.35 -2.72
N ALA A 3 11.46 9.19 -3.25
CA ALA A 3 10.53 8.15 -2.80
C ALA A 3 11.11 6.72 -2.92
N GLY A 4 11.92 6.45 -3.94
CA GLY A 4 12.54 5.14 -4.14
C GLY A 4 13.70 4.85 -3.18
N LYS A 5 14.27 5.89 -2.56
CA LYS A 5 15.41 5.76 -1.63
C LYS A 5 14.99 5.75 -0.16
N GLU A 6 13.78 6.23 0.14
CA GLU A 6 13.24 6.38 1.49
C GLU A 6 13.41 5.13 2.39
N PRO A 7 13.07 3.90 1.95
CA PRO A 7 13.18 2.73 2.84
C PRO A 7 14.58 2.13 2.94
N LEU A 8 15.58 2.63 2.20
CA LEU A 8 16.89 1.97 2.10
C LEU A 8 17.61 1.86 3.44
N VAL A 9 17.59 2.92 4.25
CA VAL A 9 18.22 2.92 5.59
C VAL A 9 17.58 1.91 6.54
N ILE A 10 16.28 1.66 6.38
CA ILE A 10 15.56 0.63 7.15
C ILE A 10 16.00 -0.76 6.68
N PHE A 11 16.09 -0.99 5.36
CA PHE A 11 16.57 -2.27 4.83
C PHE A 11 18.03 -2.56 5.18
N GLU A 12 18.90 -1.56 5.24
CA GLU A 12 20.29 -1.71 5.67
C GLU A 12 20.40 -2.15 7.14
N ASP A 13 19.56 -1.59 8.02
CA ASP A 13 19.50 -2.02 9.42
C ASP A 13 18.93 -3.44 9.55
N LEU A 14 17.85 -3.75 8.80
CA LEU A 14 17.26 -5.09 8.76
C LEU A 14 18.24 -6.14 8.21
N ALA A 15 19.01 -5.81 7.18
CA ALA A 15 20.01 -6.70 6.60
C ALA A 15 21.05 -7.12 7.65
N LYS A 16 21.47 -6.16 8.50
CA LYS A 16 22.41 -6.42 9.60
C LYS A 16 21.77 -7.23 10.72
N SER A 17 20.52 -6.94 11.10
CA SER A 17 19.86 -7.62 12.23
C SER A 17 19.39 -9.03 11.88
N GLU A 18 18.84 -9.21 10.69
CA GLU A 18 18.28 -10.49 10.22
C GLU A 18 19.32 -11.34 9.44
N GLY A 19 20.49 -10.77 9.13
CA GLY A 19 21.61 -11.50 8.52
C GLY A 19 21.43 -11.86 7.05
N PHE A 20 20.64 -11.09 6.29
CA PHE A 20 20.50 -11.28 4.84
C PHE A 20 21.42 -10.35 4.04
N GLU A 21 21.81 -10.79 2.85
CA GLU A 21 22.53 -9.94 1.90
C GLU A 21 21.55 -9.00 1.18
N LEU A 22 21.81 -7.70 1.25
CA LEU A 22 21.04 -6.67 0.56
C LEU A 22 21.81 -6.14 -0.64
N ARG A 23 21.18 -6.18 -1.83
CA ARG A 23 21.67 -5.46 -3.02
C ARG A 23 20.56 -4.60 -3.60
N THR A 24 20.88 -3.32 -3.82
CA THR A 24 19.92 -2.34 -4.35
C THR A 24 20.09 -2.16 -5.85
N PHE A 25 18.99 -2.10 -6.59
CA PHE A 25 18.99 -1.91 -8.04
C PHE A 25 18.18 -0.66 -8.40
N GLY A 26 18.86 0.36 -8.89
CA GLY A 26 18.21 1.60 -9.31
C GLY A 26 17.46 1.43 -10.63
N VAL A 27 16.19 1.85 -10.66
CA VAL A 27 15.39 1.96 -11.88
C VAL A 27 15.20 3.46 -12.19
N PRO A 28 15.87 3.99 -13.23
CA PRO A 28 15.71 5.39 -13.61
C PRO A 28 14.32 5.65 -14.19
N ALA A 29 13.74 6.82 -13.92
CA ALA A 29 12.50 7.24 -14.56
C ALA A 29 12.72 7.35 -16.09
N PRO A 30 11.73 6.97 -16.93
CA PRO A 30 10.35 6.61 -16.57
C PRO A 30 10.14 5.14 -16.15
N GLY A 31 11.21 4.33 -16.08
CA GLY A 31 11.14 2.94 -15.60
C GLY A 31 10.46 1.97 -16.57
N VAL A 32 10.62 2.20 -17.87
CA VAL A 32 10.03 1.35 -18.93
C VAL A 32 10.90 0.15 -19.30
N GLU A 33 12.22 0.23 -19.06
CA GLU A 33 13.18 -0.83 -19.30
C GLU A 33 13.80 -1.31 -17.98
N MET A 34 13.72 -2.63 -17.73
CA MET A 34 14.25 -3.25 -16.52
C MET A 34 15.06 -4.52 -16.78
N GLY A 35 15.28 -4.87 -18.05
CA GLY A 35 15.92 -6.15 -18.41
C GLY A 35 17.32 -6.33 -17.81
N ALA A 36 18.15 -5.28 -17.81
CA ALA A 36 19.50 -5.34 -17.24
C ALA A 36 19.48 -5.57 -15.73
N GLN A 37 18.66 -4.83 -14.99
CA GLN A 37 18.48 -4.98 -13.55
C GLN A 37 17.94 -6.37 -13.22
N VAL A 38 16.92 -6.83 -13.94
CA VAL A 38 16.29 -8.14 -13.72
C VAL A 38 17.27 -9.28 -14.02
N LEU A 39 18.11 -9.18 -15.05
CA LEU A 39 19.17 -10.15 -15.32
C LEU A 39 20.22 -10.17 -14.21
N ASP A 40 20.66 -9.01 -13.69
CA ASP A 40 21.59 -8.97 -12.56
C ASP A 40 20.95 -9.61 -11.32
N ILE A 41 19.73 -9.22 -10.98
CA ILE A 41 18.95 -9.78 -9.85
C ILE A 41 18.83 -11.31 -9.97
N ALA A 42 18.38 -11.82 -11.12
CA ALA A 42 18.03 -13.24 -11.27
C ALA A 42 19.25 -14.14 -11.51
N GLN A 43 20.27 -13.67 -12.24
CA GLN A 43 21.34 -14.54 -12.73
C GLN A 43 22.70 -14.32 -12.05
N ARG A 44 23.04 -13.06 -11.75
CA ARG A 44 24.34 -12.69 -11.17
C ARG A 44 24.27 -12.67 -9.65
N PHE A 45 23.35 -11.87 -9.10
CA PHE A 45 23.08 -11.80 -7.67
C PHE A 45 22.29 -13.01 -7.18
N ARG A 46 21.44 -13.59 -8.04
CA ARG A 46 20.61 -14.78 -7.74
C ARG A 46 19.74 -14.58 -6.49
N ALA A 47 19.04 -13.45 -6.44
CA ALA A 47 18.24 -13.04 -5.28
C ALA A 47 17.23 -14.11 -4.85
N ASP A 48 17.18 -14.41 -3.55
CA ASP A 48 16.15 -15.30 -2.99
C ASP A 48 14.76 -14.68 -2.98
N PHE A 49 14.68 -13.37 -2.77
CA PHE A 49 13.47 -12.56 -2.84
C PHE A 49 13.78 -11.18 -3.42
N VAL A 50 12.76 -10.56 -4.01
CA VAL A 50 12.82 -9.19 -4.54
C VAL A 50 11.74 -8.36 -3.88
N ILE A 51 12.13 -7.24 -3.28
CA ILE A 51 11.21 -6.17 -2.90
C ILE A 51 11.11 -5.19 -4.06
N ALA A 52 9.94 -5.10 -4.68
CA ALA A 52 9.65 -4.19 -5.77
C ALA A 52 9.05 -2.87 -5.23
N HIS A 53 9.93 -1.92 -4.91
CA HIS A 53 9.55 -0.55 -4.58
C HIS A 53 9.53 0.34 -5.82
N LEU A 54 8.50 0.15 -6.64
CA LEU A 54 8.36 0.75 -7.97
C LEU A 54 7.09 1.60 -8.06
N PHE A 55 7.07 2.49 -9.06
CA PHE A 55 6.01 3.49 -9.24
C PHE A 55 5.64 3.64 -10.71
N GLY A 56 4.42 4.11 -10.99
CA GLY A 56 3.96 4.41 -12.34
C GLY A 56 3.95 3.15 -13.23
N PRO A 57 4.56 3.17 -14.43
CA PRO A 57 4.58 2.02 -15.33
C PRO A 57 5.61 0.94 -14.97
N ALA A 58 6.59 1.25 -14.12
CA ALA A 58 7.68 0.34 -13.77
C ALA A 58 7.25 -0.99 -13.13
N PRO A 59 6.22 -1.05 -12.24
CA PRO A 59 5.71 -2.31 -11.72
C PRO A 59 5.30 -3.29 -12.84
N SER A 60 4.57 -2.83 -13.86
CA SER A 60 4.16 -3.66 -15.00
C SER A 60 5.34 -4.15 -15.82
N ALA A 61 6.35 -3.29 -16.04
CA ALA A 61 7.59 -3.69 -16.71
C ALA A 61 8.34 -4.76 -15.91
N SER A 62 8.43 -4.59 -14.59
CA SER A 62 9.13 -5.54 -13.71
C SER A 62 8.50 -6.95 -13.75
N ILE A 63 7.17 -7.04 -13.71
CA ILE A 63 6.44 -8.31 -13.79
C ILE A 63 6.77 -9.03 -15.10
N LYS A 64 6.69 -8.31 -16.23
CA LYS A 64 6.99 -8.85 -17.57
C LYS A 64 8.43 -9.34 -17.66
N GLU A 65 9.39 -8.55 -17.20
CA GLU A 65 10.81 -8.89 -17.28
C GLU A 65 11.17 -10.08 -16.39
N PHE A 66 10.68 -10.13 -15.15
CA PHE A 66 10.90 -11.29 -14.28
C PHE A 66 10.30 -12.56 -14.88
N LYS A 67 9.10 -12.48 -15.45
CA LYS A 67 8.48 -13.60 -16.16
C LYS A 67 9.31 -14.04 -17.36
N ARG A 68 9.80 -13.08 -18.17
CA ARG A 68 10.63 -13.32 -19.36
C ARG A 68 11.91 -14.08 -19.05
N VAL A 69 12.56 -13.78 -17.93
CA VAL A 69 13.80 -14.47 -17.51
C VAL A 69 13.57 -15.70 -16.64
N GLY A 70 12.31 -16.06 -16.36
CA GLY A 70 11.97 -17.24 -15.57
C GLY A 70 12.15 -17.08 -14.06
N TYR A 71 12.29 -15.86 -13.54
CA TYR A 71 12.31 -15.62 -12.09
C TYR A 71 10.89 -15.77 -11.52
N PRO A 72 10.67 -16.60 -10.50
CA PRO A 72 9.32 -16.90 -10.03
C PRO A 72 8.71 -15.70 -9.30
N LEU A 73 7.56 -15.21 -9.77
CA LEU A 73 6.89 -14.04 -9.19
C LEU A 73 6.43 -14.26 -7.74
N ARG A 74 6.28 -15.51 -7.28
CA ARG A 74 6.12 -15.84 -5.85
C ARG A 74 7.30 -15.45 -4.95
N LYS A 75 8.42 -15.03 -5.53
CA LYS A 75 9.57 -14.46 -4.82
C LYS A 75 9.62 -12.93 -4.94
N VAL A 76 8.61 -12.29 -5.53
CA VAL A 76 8.54 -10.83 -5.69
C VAL A 76 7.42 -10.26 -4.83
N VAL A 77 7.77 -9.31 -3.97
CA VAL A 77 6.84 -8.58 -3.09
C VAL A 77 6.82 -7.11 -3.50
N SER A 78 5.69 -6.65 -4.01
CA SER A 78 5.48 -5.25 -4.39
C SER A 78 5.07 -4.42 -3.20
N PHE A 79 5.67 -3.23 -3.11
CA PHE A 79 5.14 -2.18 -2.26
C PHE A 79 3.87 -1.58 -2.85
N VAL A 80 3.18 -0.80 -2.04
CA VAL A 80 1.79 -0.38 -2.24
C VAL A 80 1.56 0.33 -3.59
N TRP A 81 2.57 0.95 -4.20
CA TRP A 81 2.45 1.70 -5.46
C TRP A 81 2.63 0.86 -6.73
N GLY A 82 3.01 -0.41 -6.60
CA GLY A 82 3.06 -1.39 -7.69
C GLY A 82 2.14 -2.58 -7.49
N ALA A 83 1.11 -2.41 -6.67
CA ALA A 83 0.30 -3.48 -6.10
C ALA A 83 -1.19 -3.42 -6.51
N ALA A 84 -1.56 -2.69 -7.56
CA ALA A 84 -2.95 -2.55 -8.00
C ALA A 84 -3.27 -3.36 -9.27
N GLU A 85 -4.55 -3.58 -9.55
CA GLU A 85 -5.03 -4.26 -10.76
C GLU A 85 -4.44 -3.63 -12.03
N ALA A 86 -4.38 -2.29 -12.09
CA ALA A 86 -3.80 -1.58 -13.22
C ALA A 86 -2.33 -1.97 -13.52
N ASN A 87 -1.55 -2.30 -12.48
CA ASN A 87 -0.17 -2.75 -12.67
C ASN A 87 -0.14 -4.18 -13.24
N ILE A 88 -1.02 -5.05 -12.77
CA ILE A 88 -1.18 -6.43 -13.22
C ILE A 88 -1.68 -6.46 -14.67
N ASP A 89 -2.69 -5.67 -14.99
CA ASP A 89 -3.26 -5.54 -16.34
C ASP A 89 -2.23 -4.98 -17.31
N GLY A 90 -1.48 -3.95 -16.91
CA GLY A 90 -0.37 -3.40 -17.69
C GLY A 90 0.77 -4.40 -17.95
N ALA A 91 0.86 -5.47 -17.16
CA ALA A 91 1.81 -6.56 -17.35
C ALA A 91 1.29 -7.67 -18.29
N GLY A 92 0.03 -7.62 -18.73
CA GLY A 92 -0.62 -8.67 -19.51
C GLY A 92 -1.67 -9.47 -18.73
N GLY A 93 -2.12 -8.97 -17.57
CA GLY A 93 -3.21 -9.53 -16.78
C GLY A 93 -2.78 -10.53 -15.72
N PHE A 94 -3.75 -10.97 -14.91
CA PHE A 94 -3.52 -11.78 -13.72
C PHE A 94 -2.81 -13.11 -13.99
N GLY A 95 -3.03 -13.74 -15.15
CA GLY A 95 -2.34 -14.98 -15.51
C GLY A 95 -0.83 -14.81 -15.69
N VAL A 96 -0.38 -13.64 -16.18
CA VAL A 96 1.06 -13.33 -16.28
C VAL A 96 1.66 -13.10 -14.89
N ALA A 97 0.90 -12.50 -13.99
CA ALA A 97 1.33 -12.12 -12.66
C ALA A 97 1.15 -13.21 -11.58
N GLU A 98 0.80 -14.45 -11.95
CA GLU A 98 0.54 -15.54 -10.99
C GLU A 98 1.67 -15.70 -9.96
N GLY A 99 1.31 -15.67 -8.68
CA GLY A 99 2.20 -15.75 -7.53
C GLY A 99 2.72 -14.41 -7.02
N TYR A 100 2.58 -13.31 -7.74
CA TYR A 100 3.07 -11.98 -7.34
C TYR A 100 2.43 -11.50 -6.03
N TYR A 101 3.25 -11.07 -5.07
CA TYR A 101 2.77 -10.51 -3.80
C TYR A 101 2.61 -8.99 -3.90
N ALA A 102 1.52 -8.50 -3.31
CA ALA A 102 1.05 -7.12 -3.36
C ALA A 102 0.74 -6.62 -1.95
N MET A 103 1.51 -5.67 -1.45
CA MET A 103 1.27 -5.01 -0.16
C MET A 103 0.13 -4.00 -0.27
N GLN A 104 -0.75 -3.97 0.73
CA GLN A 104 -1.92 -3.10 0.79
C GLN A 104 -2.08 -2.45 2.16
N PHE A 105 -2.55 -1.21 2.18
CA PHE A 105 -2.91 -0.46 3.39
C PHE A 105 -4.42 -0.16 3.47
N ALA A 106 -5.20 -0.71 2.54
CA ALA A 106 -6.66 -0.72 2.53
C ALA A 106 -7.13 -2.11 2.10
N GLY A 107 -8.39 -2.44 2.40
CA GLY A 107 -9.02 -3.66 1.92
C GLY A 107 -9.04 -3.76 0.39
N VAL A 108 -8.99 -4.98 -0.14
CA VAL A 108 -9.01 -5.27 -1.59
C VAL A 108 -10.30 -5.99 -1.96
N GLY A 109 -10.82 -5.74 -3.15
CA GLY A 109 -12.05 -6.34 -3.64
C GLY A 109 -13.27 -5.46 -3.39
N THR A 110 -14.42 -6.03 -3.72
CA THR A 110 -15.70 -5.31 -3.81
C THR A 110 -16.65 -5.56 -2.64
N ASP A 111 -16.29 -6.49 -1.76
CA ASP A 111 -17.14 -7.06 -0.71
C ASP A 111 -16.91 -6.37 0.64
N TYR A 112 -17.26 -5.08 0.69
CA TYR A 112 -17.26 -4.28 1.92
C TYR A 112 -18.60 -3.55 2.07
N PRO A 113 -19.20 -3.49 3.27
CA PRO A 113 -20.50 -2.85 3.49
C PRO A 113 -20.58 -1.41 2.97
N VAL A 114 -19.53 -0.61 3.20
CA VAL A 114 -19.46 0.78 2.73
C VAL A 114 -19.54 0.89 1.20
N LEU A 115 -18.99 -0.08 0.47
CA LEU A 115 -19.07 -0.09 -0.99
C LEU A 115 -20.49 -0.41 -1.47
N ASN A 116 -21.20 -1.29 -0.75
CA ASN A 116 -22.61 -1.57 -1.01
C ASN A 116 -23.49 -0.34 -0.74
N GLU A 117 -23.24 0.38 0.36
CA GLU A 117 -23.93 1.64 0.66
C GLU A 117 -23.72 2.69 -0.43
N ILE A 118 -22.49 2.83 -0.96
CA ILE A 118 -22.22 3.73 -2.08
C ILE A 118 -22.97 3.30 -3.33
N ARG A 119 -22.97 2.02 -3.69
CA ARG A 119 -23.74 1.51 -4.85
C ARG A 119 -25.22 1.81 -4.72
N GLU A 120 -25.80 1.56 -3.54
CA GLU A 120 -27.22 1.83 -3.27
C GLU A 120 -27.54 3.32 -3.29
N MET A 121 -26.62 4.18 -2.81
CA MET A 121 -26.77 5.63 -2.90
C MET A 121 -26.88 6.10 -4.36
N TYR A 122 -26.00 5.63 -5.25
CA TYR A 122 -26.04 5.98 -6.67
C TYR A 122 -27.31 5.44 -7.34
N LYS A 123 -27.70 4.20 -7.03
CA LYS A 123 -28.94 3.59 -7.53
C LYS A 123 -30.17 4.41 -7.14
N LYS A 124 -30.28 4.87 -5.88
CA LYS A 124 -31.36 5.76 -5.41
C LYS A 124 -31.40 7.11 -6.13
N GLN A 125 -30.26 7.58 -6.63
CA GLN A 125 -30.17 8.80 -7.43
C GLN A 125 -30.45 8.56 -8.93
N GLY A 126 -30.80 7.34 -9.34
CA GLY A 126 -30.98 6.98 -10.75
C GLY A 126 -29.66 6.97 -11.54
N LYS A 127 -28.51 6.80 -10.88
CA LYS A 127 -27.18 6.80 -11.49
C LYS A 127 -26.55 5.41 -11.43
N PRO A 128 -25.71 5.04 -12.42
CA PRO A 128 -24.89 3.83 -12.31
C PRO A 128 -23.86 3.97 -11.17
N ALA A 129 -23.37 2.85 -10.66
CA ALA A 129 -22.26 2.85 -9.71
C ALA A 129 -21.01 3.54 -10.33
N PRO A 130 -20.14 4.17 -9.52
CA PRO A 130 -18.93 4.82 -10.02
C PRO A 130 -18.05 3.84 -10.82
N ALA A 131 -17.69 4.20 -12.05
CA ALA A 131 -16.82 3.36 -12.89
C ALA A 131 -15.48 3.02 -12.22
N GLY A 132 -14.95 3.92 -11.39
CA GLY A 132 -13.72 3.71 -10.62
C GLY A 132 -13.77 2.52 -9.67
N MET A 133 -14.96 2.04 -9.26
CA MET A 133 -15.09 0.84 -8.41
C MET A 133 -14.53 -0.43 -9.05
N ALA A 134 -14.31 -0.44 -10.37
CA ALA A 134 -13.67 -1.56 -11.05
C ALA A 134 -12.19 -1.74 -10.66
N SER A 135 -11.49 -0.67 -10.29
CA SER A 135 -10.13 -0.75 -9.73
C SER A 135 -10.22 -0.77 -8.21
N THR A 136 -10.39 -1.97 -7.65
CA THR A 136 -10.76 -2.11 -6.23
C THR A 136 -9.66 -1.58 -5.32
N VAL A 137 -8.38 -1.80 -5.64
CA VAL A 137 -7.26 -1.31 -4.83
C VAL A 137 -7.26 0.22 -4.76
N PHE A 138 -7.34 0.92 -5.89
CA PHE A 138 -7.31 2.39 -5.89
C PHE A 138 -8.59 3.00 -5.35
N TYR A 139 -9.75 2.44 -5.69
CA TYR A 139 -11.02 2.92 -5.19
C TYR A 139 -11.10 2.79 -3.66
N ASN A 140 -10.72 1.64 -3.12
CA ASN A 140 -10.78 1.40 -1.67
C ASN A 140 -9.79 2.26 -0.89
N ARG A 141 -8.62 2.61 -1.45
CA ARG A 141 -7.72 3.62 -0.87
C ARG A 141 -8.39 4.99 -0.79
N GLY A 142 -9.10 5.40 -1.85
CA GLY A 142 -9.89 6.63 -1.86
C GLY A 142 -10.97 6.62 -0.78
N VAL A 143 -11.70 5.50 -0.64
CA VAL A 143 -12.72 5.31 0.40
C VAL A 143 -12.09 5.40 1.79
N LEU A 144 -10.97 4.72 2.04
CA LEU A 144 -10.24 4.78 3.31
C LEU A 144 -9.87 6.22 3.64
N ILE A 145 -9.23 6.94 2.71
CA ILE A 145 -8.78 8.32 2.93
C ILE A 145 -9.97 9.21 3.25
N ALA A 146 -11.03 9.16 2.45
CA ALA A 146 -12.24 9.96 2.67
C ALA A 146 -12.89 9.64 4.02
N ALA A 147 -12.97 8.36 4.38
CA ALA A 147 -13.57 7.92 5.63
C ALA A 147 -12.81 8.41 6.86
N LEU A 148 -11.48 8.36 6.85
CA LEU A 148 -10.66 8.88 7.95
C LEU A 148 -10.83 10.39 8.12
N HIS A 149 -10.89 11.15 7.03
CA HIS A 149 -11.14 12.60 7.09
C HIS A 149 -12.53 12.92 7.64
N VAL A 150 -13.56 12.19 7.18
CA VAL A 150 -14.93 12.36 7.67
C VAL A 150 -15.03 12.01 9.15
N GLU A 151 -14.35 10.95 9.61
CA GLU A 151 -14.34 10.56 11.02
C GLU A 151 -13.61 11.59 11.89
N ALA A 152 -12.49 12.14 11.41
CA ALA A 152 -11.79 13.22 12.10
C ALA A 152 -12.67 14.47 12.25
N ILE A 153 -13.35 14.90 11.19
CA ILE A 153 -14.29 16.03 11.21
C ILE A 153 -15.46 15.73 12.16
N ARG A 154 -16.00 14.51 12.14
CA ARG A 154 -17.07 14.08 13.05
C ARG A 154 -16.62 14.18 14.51
N ASN A 155 -15.40 13.75 14.82
CA ASN A 155 -14.82 13.86 16.15
C ASN A 155 -14.61 15.32 16.59
N ALA A 156 -14.19 16.18 15.67
CA ALA A 156 -14.06 17.62 15.92
C ALA A 156 -15.43 18.27 16.19
N LEU A 157 -16.45 17.97 15.39
CA LEU A 157 -17.82 18.49 15.58
C LEU A 157 -18.47 18.00 16.88
N LYS A 158 -18.22 16.76 17.28
CA LYS A 158 -18.64 16.25 18.61
C LYS A 158 -18.00 17.06 19.75
N ALA A 159 -16.75 17.48 19.60
CA ALA A 159 -16.06 18.31 20.58
C ALA A 159 -16.48 19.78 20.52
N LYS A 160 -16.90 20.29 19.35
CA LYS A 160 -17.32 21.67 19.11
C LYS A 160 -18.67 21.72 18.37
N PRO A 161 -19.81 21.54 19.07
CA PRO A 161 -21.13 21.40 18.44
C PRO A 161 -21.61 22.63 17.67
N LYS A 162 -21.02 23.82 17.91
CA LYS A 162 -21.33 25.05 17.17
C LYS A 162 -20.87 25.04 15.71
N GLY A 163 -20.03 24.08 15.32
CA GLY A 163 -19.63 23.83 13.92
C GLY A 163 -18.49 24.70 13.40
N ASP A 164 -18.01 25.68 14.16
CA ASP A 164 -16.89 26.56 13.84
C ASP A 164 -15.53 25.89 14.05
N ILE A 165 -15.31 24.71 13.47
CA ILE A 165 -14.06 23.92 13.63
C ILE A 165 -12.92 24.49 12.78
N THR A 166 -11.69 24.33 13.27
CA THR A 166 -10.44 24.73 12.62
C THR A 166 -9.61 23.51 12.18
N GLY A 167 -8.48 23.74 11.50
CA GLY A 167 -7.52 22.66 11.20
C GLY A 167 -6.95 21.99 12.46
N ALA A 168 -6.78 22.75 13.56
CA ALA A 168 -6.32 22.19 14.83
C ALA A 168 -7.37 21.27 15.46
N ASP A 169 -8.66 21.64 15.34
CA ASP A 169 -9.76 20.80 15.81
C ASP A 169 -9.86 19.50 15.01
N THR A 170 -9.71 19.58 13.68
CA THR A 170 -9.69 18.39 12.80
C THR A 170 -8.49 17.49 13.11
N LYS A 171 -7.29 18.06 13.35
CA LYS A 171 -6.13 17.29 13.82
C LYS A 171 -6.43 16.55 15.13
N ALA A 172 -7.00 17.25 16.12
CA ALA A 172 -7.41 16.61 17.38
C ALA A 172 -8.50 15.54 17.16
N GLY A 173 -9.32 15.70 16.12
CA GLY A 173 -10.28 14.70 15.66
C GLY A 173 -9.63 13.43 15.08
N PHE A 174 -8.55 13.59 14.29
CA PHE A 174 -7.73 12.47 13.81
C PHE A 174 -7.11 11.69 14.96
N GLU A 175 -6.55 12.40 15.96
CA GLU A 175 -5.92 11.80 17.15
C GLU A 175 -6.91 11.06 18.09
N LYS A 176 -8.21 11.05 17.74
CA LYS A 176 -9.26 10.26 18.40
C LYS A 176 -9.69 9.03 17.60
N ILE A 177 -9.16 8.81 16.40
CA ILE A 177 -9.51 7.65 15.59
C ILE A 177 -8.85 6.41 16.18
N SER A 178 -9.70 5.45 16.58
CA SER A 178 -9.27 4.14 17.04
C SER A 178 -10.29 3.07 16.60
N ASN A 179 -9.80 1.98 15.99
CA ASN A 179 -10.61 0.82 15.57
C ASN A 179 -11.81 1.15 14.65
N PHE A 180 -11.70 2.20 13.84
CA PHE A 180 -12.69 2.55 12.82
C PHE A 180 -12.41 1.78 11.52
N THR A 181 -12.95 0.57 11.39
CA THR A 181 -12.50 -0.40 10.36
C THR A 181 -13.34 -0.46 9.08
N LEU A 182 -14.54 0.11 9.05
CA LEU A 182 -15.49 0.00 7.93
C LEU A 182 -15.67 -1.45 7.41
N GLY A 183 -15.89 -2.41 8.33
CA GLY A 183 -16.04 -3.81 7.96
C GLY A 183 -14.72 -4.46 7.47
N GLY A 184 -13.58 -3.91 7.89
CA GLY A 184 -12.24 -4.41 7.56
C GLY A 184 -11.58 -3.75 6.34
N LEU A 185 -12.25 -2.78 5.69
CA LEU A 185 -11.64 -1.99 4.61
C LEU A 185 -10.54 -1.07 5.13
N VAL A 186 -10.77 -0.46 6.29
CA VAL A 186 -9.78 0.35 6.99
C VAL A 186 -9.08 -0.56 8.01
N PRO A 187 -7.74 -0.57 8.08
CA PRO A 187 -7.04 -1.28 9.14
C PRO A 187 -7.51 -0.81 10.53
N PRO A 188 -7.37 -1.63 11.58
CA PRO A 188 -7.69 -1.24 12.96
C PRO A 188 -6.66 -0.24 13.51
N LEU A 189 -6.64 0.96 12.92
CA LEU A 189 -5.70 2.02 13.23
C LEU A 189 -5.93 2.56 14.64
N LYS A 190 -4.85 3.07 15.24
CA LYS A 190 -4.89 3.87 16.47
C LYS A 190 -4.00 5.09 16.31
N ILE A 191 -4.60 6.21 15.92
CA ILE A 191 -3.90 7.48 15.75
C ILE A 191 -3.77 8.15 17.12
N THR A 192 -2.58 8.67 17.44
CA THR A 192 -2.28 9.33 18.71
C THR A 192 -1.47 10.60 18.48
N PRO A 193 -1.33 11.52 19.46
CA PRO A 193 -0.49 12.70 19.31
C PRO A 193 0.98 12.42 18.96
N THR A 194 1.48 11.21 19.25
CA THR A 194 2.86 10.77 18.99
C THR A 194 2.97 9.76 17.84
N ASP A 195 1.85 9.34 17.26
CA ASP A 195 1.79 8.42 16.11
C ASP A 195 0.64 8.86 15.18
N HIS A 196 1.01 9.55 14.11
CA HIS A 196 0.07 10.02 13.08
C HIS A 196 -0.08 9.02 11.92
N GLU A 197 0.65 7.91 11.91
CA GLU A 197 0.45 6.81 10.96
C GLU A 197 -0.71 5.91 11.40
N GLY A 198 -0.84 5.69 12.71
CA GLY A 198 -1.89 4.89 13.31
C GLY A 198 -1.54 3.42 13.47
N GLY A 199 -0.25 3.07 13.48
CA GLY A 199 0.29 1.74 13.77
C GLY A 199 0.96 1.00 12.61
N GLY A 200 1.07 1.59 11.42
CA GLY A 200 1.83 1.02 10.29
C GLY A 200 1.33 -0.34 9.77
N LEU A 201 0.02 -0.56 9.87
CA LEU A 201 -0.61 -1.84 9.53
C LEU A 201 -0.74 -2.02 8.01
N VAL A 202 -0.29 -3.18 7.52
CA VAL A 202 -0.44 -3.61 6.13
C VAL A 202 -1.00 -5.03 6.06
N GLN A 203 -1.51 -5.38 4.88
CA GLN A 203 -1.84 -6.75 4.49
C GLN A 203 -1.03 -7.13 3.26
N ILE A 204 -0.65 -8.40 3.17
CA ILE A 204 -0.11 -8.97 1.95
C ILE A 204 -1.22 -9.74 1.23
N TRP A 205 -1.35 -9.46 -0.05
CA TRP A 205 -2.20 -10.18 -0.99
C TRP A 205 -1.33 -10.86 -2.05
N GLN A 206 -1.84 -11.92 -2.66
CA GLN A 206 -1.16 -12.63 -3.72
C GLN A 206 -2.06 -12.74 -4.95
N VAL A 207 -1.47 -12.59 -6.13
CA VAL A 207 -2.15 -12.95 -7.38
C VAL A 207 -2.26 -14.47 -7.47
N LYS A 208 -3.49 -14.98 -7.44
CA LYS A 208 -3.80 -16.41 -7.55
C LYS A 208 -5.08 -16.63 -8.33
N GLY A 209 -5.05 -17.56 -9.27
CA GLY A 209 -6.26 -18.01 -9.98
C GLY A 209 -7.05 -16.87 -10.62
N GLY A 210 -6.35 -15.86 -11.16
CA GLY A 210 -6.97 -14.73 -11.85
C GLY A 210 -7.47 -13.58 -10.96
N LYS A 211 -7.15 -13.58 -9.66
CA LYS A 211 -7.59 -12.54 -8.70
C LYS A 211 -6.56 -12.28 -7.61
N PHE A 212 -6.78 -11.26 -6.80
CA PHE A 212 -6.08 -11.10 -5.53
C PHE A 212 -6.69 -12.00 -4.45
N GLU A 213 -5.84 -12.70 -3.71
CA GLU A 213 -6.19 -13.52 -2.56
C GLU A 213 -5.41 -13.03 -1.33
N LYS A 214 -6.10 -12.88 -0.20
CA LYS A 214 -5.49 -12.40 1.05
C LYS A 214 -4.50 -13.45 1.56
N ALA A 215 -3.24 -13.06 1.77
CA ALA A 215 -2.18 -13.94 2.27
C ALA A 215 -1.92 -13.74 3.77
N THR A 216 -2.19 -12.56 4.32
CA THR A 216 -2.02 -12.25 5.74
C THR A 216 -3.21 -11.46 6.28
N ASP A 217 -3.42 -11.51 7.59
CA ASP A 217 -4.22 -10.49 8.29
C ASP A 217 -3.43 -9.17 8.40
N TRP A 218 -4.05 -8.14 9.00
CA TRP A 218 -3.38 -6.86 9.26
C TRP A 218 -2.23 -7.08 10.24
N PHE A 219 -1.03 -6.63 9.88
CA PHE A 219 0.13 -6.68 10.75
C PHE A 219 1.06 -5.49 10.52
N ALA A 220 1.90 -5.23 11.52
CA ALA A 220 3.02 -4.32 11.45
C ALA A 220 4.26 -5.08 11.97
N ALA A 221 5.43 -4.73 11.47
CA ALA A 221 6.68 -5.36 11.87
C ALA A 221 7.77 -4.31 12.07
N TYR A 222 8.77 -4.63 12.89
CA TYR A 222 9.98 -3.82 13.09
C TYR A 222 9.71 -2.36 13.48
N GLN A 223 8.65 -2.13 14.27
CA GLN A 223 8.22 -0.79 14.71
C GLN A 223 9.30 -0.05 15.53
N ASP A 224 10.17 -0.78 16.21
CA ASP A 224 11.34 -0.26 16.90
C ASP A 224 12.39 0.29 15.92
N ILE A 225 12.71 -0.46 14.87
CA ILE A 225 13.65 -0.02 13.82
C ILE A 225 13.06 1.17 13.05
N VAL A 226 11.80 1.06 12.61
CA VAL A 226 11.11 2.15 11.91
C VAL A 226 11.04 3.40 12.81
N GLY A 227 10.65 3.23 14.08
CA GLY A 227 10.55 4.30 15.06
C GLY A 227 11.88 5.00 15.35
N LYS A 228 13.00 4.27 15.34
CA LYS A 228 14.35 4.85 15.42
C LYS A 228 14.60 5.82 14.25
N HIS A 229 14.40 5.37 13.01
CA HIS A 229 14.61 6.18 11.81
C HIS A 229 13.68 7.40 11.75
N ILE A 230 12.41 7.25 12.18
CA ILE A 230 11.46 8.37 12.30
C ILE A 230 12.01 9.45 13.24
N LYS A 231 12.51 9.08 14.43
CA LYS A 231 13.07 10.01 15.41
C LYS A 231 14.31 10.72 14.87
N GLU A 232 15.23 9.97 14.26
CA GLU A 232 16.46 10.52 13.68
C GLU A 232 16.19 11.52 12.55
N HIS A 233 15.21 11.24 11.68
CA HIS A 233 14.81 12.16 10.62
C HIS A 233 14.02 13.36 11.15
N GLY A 234 13.14 13.16 12.13
CA GLY A 234 12.39 14.24 12.76
C GLY A 234 13.27 15.25 13.52
N ALA A 235 14.45 14.84 13.97
CA ALA A 235 15.41 15.69 14.66
C ALA A 235 16.24 16.59 13.72
N LYS A 236 16.31 16.28 12.42
CA LYS A 236 17.11 17.02 11.41
C LYS A 236 16.43 18.30 10.91
N LYS A 237 15.69 19.01 11.76
CA LYS A 237 15.05 20.30 11.40
C LYS A 237 16.06 21.43 11.27
#